data_AF-G3MJR5-F1
#
_entry.id   AF-G3MJR5-F1
#
_cell.length_a   1.000
_cell.length_b   1.000
_cell.length_c   1.000
_cell.angle_alpha   90.00
_cell.angle_beta   90.00
_cell.angle_gamma   90.00
#
_symmetry.space_group_name_H-M   'P 1'
#
loop_
_entity.id
_entity.type
_entity.pdbx_description
1 polymer ?
#
loop_
_entity_poly.entity_id
_entity_poly.type
_entity_poly.pdbx_seq_one_letter_code
_entity_poly.pdbx_strand_id
1 'polypeptide(L)'
;GGAIDSPKKKAQARSIPQKRAQGEEEDPGVMAMASRILSRTKQFYASRVIVQQGNGLSVRSYAKEAAPPVTPTLKGDQMLKDIFYDVKKKFDIIRGIFRTERIILDPEDPAAVRQYANVMKKCREEAGLMTEFEKVEYTVDYFTKDIPDVRTYMMKIREIRIKSGIEDTIGGEAMMMEALDKVEKEINKPLLRSDKKSMELL
;
A
#
# COMPACT_ATOMS: atom_id res chain seq x y z
N GLY A 1 2.89 50.27 -44.36
CA GLY A 1 3.54 50.89 -43.19
C GLY A 1 2.55 50.91 -42.05
N GLY A 2 2.89 50.32 -40.92
CA GLY A 2 2.02 50.24 -39.74
C GLY A 2 2.77 49.51 -38.63
N ALA A 3 3.42 50.29 -37.77
CA ALA A 3 4.21 49.84 -36.63
C ALA A 3 3.29 49.41 -35.48
N ILE A 4 3.63 48.32 -34.80
CA ILE A 4 3.05 47.97 -33.50
C ILE A 4 4.18 47.68 -32.53
N ASP A 5 4.08 48.41 -31.44
CA ASP A 5 5.07 48.71 -30.40
C ASP A 5 5.25 47.54 -29.41
N SER A 6 6.47 47.35 -28.92
CA SER A 6 6.82 46.32 -27.92
C SER A 6 7.24 46.99 -26.61
N PRO A 7 6.65 46.66 -25.43
CA PRO A 7 7.05 47.29 -24.19
C PRO A 7 8.20 46.55 -23.48
N LYS A 8 9.28 47.30 -23.24
CA LYS A 8 10.46 46.94 -22.43
C LYS A 8 10.09 46.83 -20.94
N LYS A 9 10.40 45.69 -20.29
CA LYS A 9 10.44 45.56 -18.82
C LYS A 9 11.86 45.86 -18.30
N LYS A 10 11.99 46.90 -17.48
CA LYS A 10 13.19 47.23 -16.69
C LYS A 10 13.21 46.40 -15.40
N ALA A 11 14.28 45.65 -15.17
CA ALA A 11 14.59 45.02 -13.89
C ALA A 11 15.46 45.96 -13.06
N GLN A 12 15.07 46.24 -11.83
CA GLN A 12 15.70 47.20 -10.92
C GLN A 12 16.43 46.41 -9.83
N ALA A 13 17.77 46.45 -9.85
CA ALA A 13 18.64 45.90 -8.81
C ALA A 13 18.72 46.86 -7.62
N ARG A 14 18.57 46.35 -6.39
CA ARG A 14 18.86 47.10 -5.15
C ARG A 14 19.85 46.29 -4.31
N SER A 15 21.06 46.83 -4.20
CA SER A 15 22.12 46.44 -3.28
C SER A 15 21.96 47.19 -1.95
N ILE A 16 22.21 46.50 -0.83
CA ILE A 16 22.27 47.09 0.52
C ILE A 16 23.71 46.93 1.02
N PRO A 17 24.38 47.99 1.52
CA PRO A 17 25.78 47.93 1.92
C PRO A 17 25.97 47.52 3.39
N GLN A 18 27.01 46.70 3.60
CA GLN A 18 27.67 46.42 4.89
C GLN A 18 28.46 47.66 5.36
N LYS A 19 28.33 48.05 6.63
CA LYS A 19 29.28 48.93 7.32
C LYS A 19 29.72 48.32 8.66
N ARG A 20 31.03 48.36 8.88
CA ARG A 20 31.80 47.88 10.04
C ARG A 20 32.79 49.00 10.39
N ALA A 21 32.91 49.37 11.67
CA ALA A 21 34.03 50.06 12.37
C ALA A 21 33.48 50.52 13.76
N GLN A 22 33.98 50.12 14.94
CA GLN A 22 35.30 50.20 15.61
C GLN A 22 35.70 51.58 16.19
N GLY A 23 36.13 51.55 17.47
CA GLY A 23 36.95 52.53 18.21
C GLY A 23 36.17 53.48 19.15
N GLU A 24 36.60 53.90 20.34
CA GLU A 24 37.64 53.56 21.35
C GLU A 24 37.51 54.67 22.44
N GLU A 25 37.58 54.40 23.75
CA GLU A 25 38.19 55.28 24.78
C GLU A 25 38.12 54.63 26.19
N GLU A 26 39.29 54.44 26.81
CA GLU A 26 39.48 54.05 28.21
C GLU A 26 39.96 55.28 29.01
N ASP A 27 39.45 55.49 30.23
CA ASP A 27 39.98 56.46 31.20
C ASP A 27 40.19 55.74 32.56
N PRO A 28 41.37 55.82 33.21
CA PRO A 28 41.73 54.97 34.34
C PRO A 28 41.57 55.72 35.67
N GLY A 29 40.47 55.46 36.40
CA GLY A 29 40.29 56.25 37.63
C GLY A 29 39.14 55.94 38.57
N VAL A 30 38.59 54.72 38.63
CA VAL A 30 37.68 54.34 39.73
C VAL A 30 37.81 52.85 40.07
N MET A 31 38.83 52.50 40.86
CA MET A 31 38.84 51.23 41.60
C MET A 31 38.02 51.40 42.89
N ALA A 32 36.79 50.89 42.91
CA ALA A 32 36.12 50.51 44.15
C ALA A 32 34.92 49.57 43.90
N MET A 33 35.12 48.30 44.22
CA MET A 33 34.10 47.33 44.69
C MET A 33 32.94 46.98 43.73
N ALA A 34 33.25 46.23 42.67
CA ALA A 34 32.31 45.28 42.07
C ALA A 34 32.87 43.86 42.24
N SER A 35 32.61 43.28 43.41
CA SER A 35 32.96 41.91 43.75
C SER A 35 32.19 40.91 42.90
N ARG A 36 32.96 40.14 42.12
CA ARG A 36 32.70 38.74 41.73
C ARG A 36 31.41 38.48 40.96
N ILE A 37 31.49 38.51 39.62
CA ILE A 37 30.81 37.57 38.71
C ILE A 37 31.56 37.63 37.37
N LEU A 38 31.81 36.45 36.77
CA LEU A 38 32.51 36.17 35.50
C LEU A 38 34.01 35.82 35.57
N SER A 39 34.29 34.67 36.20
CA SER A 39 35.35 33.76 35.73
C SER A 39 34.73 32.37 35.57
N ARG A 40 34.07 32.15 34.44
CA ARG A 40 33.45 30.86 34.07
C ARG A 40 33.94 30.45 32.68
N THR A 41 35.24 30.24 32.53
CA THR A 41 35.79 29.75 31.25
C THR A 41 37.05 28.91 31.39
N LYS A 42 37.16 28.10 32.45
CA LYS A 42 38.22 27.07 32.54
C LYS A 42 37.89 25.85 33.40
N GLN A 43 36.64 25.36 33.35
CA GLN A 43 36.26 24.08 33.99
C GLN A 43 35.43 23.13 33.10
N PHE A 44 35.39 23.35 31.78
CA PHE A 44 34.74 22.42 30.84
C PHE A 44 35.71 21.43 30.15
N TYR A 45 36.89 21.20 30.73
CA TYR A 45 37.81 20.14 30.29
C TYR A 45 38.17 19.13 31.40
N ALA A 46 37.53 19.22 32.57
CA ALA A 46 37.78 18.32 33.70
C ALA A 46 36.55 17.48 34.10
N SER A 47 35.54 17.37 33.23
CA SER A 47 34.38 16.48 33.46
C SER A 47 34.30 15.32 32.47
N ARG A 48 35.34 15.07 31.67
CA ARG A 48 35.34 13.96 30.69
C ARG A 48 36.04 12.68 31.14
N VAL A 49 36.30 12.49 32.44
CA VAL A 49 37.08 11.32 32.93
C VAL A 49 36.47 10.57 34.12
N ILE A 50 35.20 10.79 34.49
CA ILE A 50 34.53 9.89 35.46
C ILE A 50 33.17 9.43 34.92
N VAL A 51 33.19 8.77 33.76
CA VAL A 51 32.20 7.73 33.39
C VAL A 51 32.96 6.65 32.60
N GLN A 52 33.94 6.03 33.25
CA GLN A 52 34.59 4.81 32.78
C GLN A 52 34.75 3.89 33.98
N GLN A 53 33.70 3.13 34.30
CA GLN A 53 33.70 1.83 34.97
C GLN A 53 32.26 1.49 35.33
N GLY A 54 31.55 0.89 34.38
CA GLY A 54 30.15 0.52 34.54
C GLY A 54 29.52 0.23 33.20
N ASN A 55 29.81 -0.96 32.65
CA ASN A 55 29.07 -1.65 31.59
C ASN A 55 28.56 -0.80 30.41
N GLY A 56 29.46 -0.07 29.76
CA GLY A 56 29.21 0.50 28.44
C GLY A 56 29.34 -0.56 27.35
N LEU A 57 28.40 -1.51 27.28
CA LEU A 57 28.26 -2.34 26.08
C LEU A 57 27.93 -1.41 24.92
N SER A 58 28.87 -1.26 23.98
CA SER A 58 28.63 -0.53 22.74
C SER A 58 27.38 -1.10 22.08
N VAL A 59 26.44 -0.27 21.60
CA VAL A 59 25.26 -0.77 20.87
C VAL A 59 25.65 -1.68 19.68
N ARG A 60 26.88 -1.58 19.18
CA ARG A 60 27.46 -2.50 18.18
C ARG A 60 27.81 -3.91 18.69
N SER A 61 27.97 -4.15 19.99
CA SER A 61 28.27 -5.51 20.49
C SER A 61 27.05 -6.44 20.43
N TYR A 62 25.84 -5.90 20.55
CA TYR A 62 24.61 -6.69 20.36
C TYR A 62 24.41 -7.16 18.91
N ALA A 63 24.96 -6.44 17.93
CA ALA A 63 24.89 -6.83 16.52
C ALA A 63 25.86 -7.98 16.16
N LYS A 64 26.92 -8.19 16.95
CA LYS A 64 27.89 -9.28 16.72
C LYS A 64 27.39 -10.64 17.24
N GLU A 65 26.58 -10.61 18.30
CA GLU A 65 25.93 -11.80 18.87
C GLU A 65 24.59 -12.12 18.19
N ALA A 66 24.05 -11.16 17.41
CA ALA A 66 22.92 -11.33 16.49
C ALA A 66 23.35 -11.72 15.06
N ALA A 67 24.57 -12.24 14.86
CA ALA A 67 24.77 -13.12 13.72
C ALA A 67 23.75 -14.25 13.90
N PRO A 68 22.83 -14.49 12.95
CA PRO A 68 21.82 -15.49 13.17
C PRO A 68 22.57 -16.79 13.51
N PRO A 69 22.28 -17.45 14.65
CA PRO A 69 22.64 -18.83 14.77
C PRO A 69 22.12 -19.50 13.50
N VAL A 70 22.76 -20.57 13.05
CA VAL A 70 22.15 -21.47 12.07
C VAL A 70 20.96 -22.13 12.78
N THR A 71 19.93 -21.35 13.11
CA THR A 71 18.63 -21.79 13.54
C THR A 71 18.11 -22.57 12.36
N PRO A 72 17.76 -23.85 12.52
CA PRO A 72 17.17 -24.62 11.44
C PRO A 72 16.02 -23.80 10.89
N THR A 73 16.04 -23.49 9.59
CA THR A 73 14.99 -22.72 8.94
C THR A 73 13.67 -23.37 9.32
N LEU A 74 12.86 -22.68 10.13
CA LEU A 74 11.58 -23.22 10.53
C LEU A 74 10.75 -23.40 9.25
N LYS A 75 9.99 -24.49 9.14
CA LYS A 75 9.16 -24.74 7.95
C LYS A 75 8.27 -23.54 7.59
N GLY A 76 7.83 -22.78 8.60
CA GLY A 76 7.09 -21.53 8.44
C GLY A 76 7.90 -20.40 7.81
N ASP A 77 9.18 -20.23 8.19
CA ASP A 77 10.04 -19.19 7.62
C ASP A 77 10.31 -19.42 6.14
N GLN A 78 10.47 -20.69 5.74
CA GLN A 78 10.63 -21.02 4.33
C GLN A 78 9.34 -20.73 3.55
N MET A 79 8.18 -21.14 4.08
CA MET A 79 6.87 -20.87 3.47
C MET A 79 6.63 -19.35 3.27
N LEU A 80 6.95 -18.52 4.27
CA LEU A 80 6.80 -17.07 4.16
C LEU A 80 7.75 -16.46 3.12
N LYS A 81 8.99 -16.95 3.05
CA LYS A 81 9.94 -16.53 2.01
C LYS A 81 9.42 -16.89 0.62
N ASP A 82 8.90 -18.11 0.44
CA ASP A 82 8.37 -18.57 -0.84
C ASP A 82 7.19 -17.69 -1.29
N ILE A 83 6.24 -17.41 -0.39
CA ILE A 83 5.12 -16.48 -0.65
C ILE A 83 5.64 -15.08 -1.03
N PHE A 84 6.61 -14.55 -0.30
CA PHE A 84 7.17 -13.23 -0.58
C PHE A 84 7.87 -13.19 -1.95
N TYR A 85 8.64 -14.23 -2.29
CA TYR A 85 9.29 -14.34 -3.58
C TYR A 85 8.28 -14.43 -4.73
N ASP A 86 7.21 -15.20 -4.55
CA ASP A 86 6.13 -15.30 -5.54
C ASP A 86 5.45 -13.94 -5.75
N VAL A 87 5.09 -13.25 -4.67
CA VAL A 87 4.48 -11.91 -4.76
C VAL A 87 5.42 -10.92 -5.44
N LYS A 88 6.70 -10.89 -5.03
CA LYS A 88 7.71 -10.01 -5.63
C LYS A 88 7.88 -10.29 -7.12
N LYS A 89 7.97 -11.56 -7.52
CA LYS A 89 8.07 -11.96 -8.93
C LYS A 89 6.91 -11.44 -9.76
N LYS A 90 5.67 -11.57 -9.26
CA LYS A 90 4.46 -11.03 -9.93
C LYS A 90 4.52 -9.52 -10.09
N PHE A 91 4.95 -8.79 -9.05
CA PHE A 91 5.14 -7.34 -9.14
C PHE A 91 6.20 -6.94 -10.15
N ASP A 92 7.34 -7.63 -10.17
CA ASP A 92 8.44 -7.33 -11.10
C ASP A 92 8.03 -7.55 -12.56
N ILE A 93 7.25 -8.60 -12.85
CA ILE A 93 6.67 -8.87 -14.19
C ILE A 93 5.76 -7.71 -14.62
N ILE A 94 4.77 -7.37 -13.78
CA ILE A 94 3.80 -6.31 -14.08
C ILE A 94 4.51 -4.96 -14.28
N ARG A 95 5.49 -4.66 -13.42
CA ARG A 95 6.32 -3.45 -13.55
C ARG A 95 7.12 -3.45 -14.86
N GLY A 96 7.60 -4.61 -15.31
CA GLY A 96 8.23 -4.77 -16.61
C GLY A 96 7.30 -4.36 -17.76
N ILE A 97 6.07 -4.86 -17.74
CA ILE A 97 5.04 -4.56 -18.76
C ILE A 97 4.69 -3.07 -18.77
N PHE A 98 4.44 -2.45 -17.62
CA PHE A 98 4.13 -1.02 -17.56
C PHE A 98 5.29 -0.10 -17.96
N ARG A 99 6.52 -0.61 -17.99
CA ARG A 99 7.67 0.15 -18.51
C ARG A 99 7.76 0.09 -20.03
N THR A 100 7.32 -1.00 -20.64
CA THR A 100 7.37 -1.19 -22.10
C THR A 100 6.12 -0.63 -22.78
N GLU A 101 4.95 -0.82 -22.18
CA GLU A 101 3.66 -0.40 -22.72
C GLU A 101 3.20 0.89 -22.05
N ARG A 102 3.09 1.96 -22.83
CA ARG A 102 2.48 3.21 -22.36
C ARG A 102 0.97 3.11 -22.45
N ILE A 103 0.29 3.35 -21.32
CA ILE A 103 -1.16 3.42 -21.25
C ILE A 103 -1.60 4.85 -21.54
N ILE A 104 -2.45 5.01 -22.54
CA ILE A 104 -3.17 6.26 -22.79
C ILE A 104 -4.46 6.21 -21.98
N LEU A 105 -4.69 7.20 -21.11
CA LEU A 105 -5.89 7.30 -20.28
C LEU A 105 -6.85 8.31 -20.91
N ASP A 106 -7.69 7.82 -21.81
CA ASP A 106 -8.79 8.58 -22.39
C ASP A 106 -10.06 7.73 -22.35
N PRO A 107 -11.05 8.07 -21.50
CA PRO A 107 -12.28 7.29 -21.38
C PRO A 107 -13.22 7.47 -22.58
N GLU A 108 -13.07 8.54 -23.37
CA GLU A 108 -13.94 8.84 -24.51
C GLU A 108 -13.42 8.22 -25.82
N ASP A 109 -12.14 7.84 -25.88
CA ASP A 109 -11.56 7.11 -27.02
C ASP A 109 -11.67 5.58 -26.83
N PRO A 110 -12.50 4.89 -27.63
CA PRO A 110 -12.63 3.44 -27.56
C PRO A 110 -11.31 2.70 -27.84
N ALA A 111 -10.38 3.29 -28.61
CA ALA A 111 -9.09 2.66 -28.89
C ALA A 111 -8.19 2.66 -27.65
N ALA A 112 -8.12 3.78 -26.91
CA ALA A 112 -7.40 3.88 -25.65
C ALA A 112 -7.95 2.90 -24.59
N VAL A 113 -9.29 2.78 -24.48
CA VAL A 113 -9.93 1.82 -23.56
C VAL A 113 -9.58 0.37 -23.92
N ARG A 114 -9.60 0.01 -25.20
CA ARG A 114 -9.20 -1.34 -25.66
C ARG A 114 -7.73 -1.62 -25.41
N GLN A 115 -6.85 -0.65 -25.64
CA GLN A 115 -5.43 -0.78 -25.34
C GLN A 115 -5.24 -1.05 -23.84
N TYR A 116 -5.86 -0.25 -22.97
CA TYR A 116 -5.82 -0.46 -21.52
C TYR A 116 -6.27 -1.88 -21.13
N ALA A 117 -7.41 -2.34 -21.65
CA ALA A 117 -7.93 -3.68 -21.35
C ALA A 117 -6.94 -4.78 -21.79
N ASN A 118 -6.28 -4.62 -22.94
CA ASN A 118 -5.28 -5.56 -23.43
C ASN A 118 -4.02 -5.57 -22.55
N VAL A 119 -3.50 -4.40 -22.14
CA VAL A 119 -2.35 -4.31 -21.23
C VAL A 119 -2.69 -4.98 -19.90
N MET A 120 -3.86 -4.70 -19.33
CA MET A 120 -4.29 -5.30 -18.07
C MET A 120 -4.49 -6.81 -18.17
N LYS A 121 -5.04 -7.31 -19.29
CA LYS A 121 -5.13 -8.74 -19.58
C LYS A 121 -3.75 -9.37 -19.65
N LYS A 122 -2.81 -8.76 -20.36
CA LYS A 122 -1.42 -9.23 -20.46
C LYS A 122 -0.73 -9.28 -19.10
N CYS A 123 -0.85 -8.21 -18.30
CA CYS A 123 -0.33 -8.17 -16.93
C CYS A 123 -0.85 -9.33 -16.08
N ARG A 124 -2.14 -9.64 -16.20
CA ARG A 124 -2.78 -10.74 -15.47
C ARG A 124 -2.24 -12.09 -15.91
N GLU A 125 -2.18 -12.33 -17.21
CA GLU A 125 -1.73 -13.61 -17.80
C GLU A 125 -0.25 -13.86 -17.48
N GLU A 126 0.63 -12.90 -17.73
CA GLU A 126 2.08 -13.07 -17.50
C GLU A 126 2.43 -13.18 -16.02
N ALA A 127 1.68 -12.52 -15.13
CA ALA A 127 1.89 -12.62 -13.68
C ALA A 127 1.20 -13.85 -13.05
N GLY A 128 0.47 -14.67 -13.83
CA GLY A 128 -0.30 -15.79 -13.28
C GLY A 128 -1.29 -15.34 -12.21
N LEU A 129 -2.03 -14.27 -12.50
CA LEU A 129 -3.11 -13.77 -11.66
C LEU A 129 -4.45 -14.30 -12.16
N MET A 130 -5.35 -14.65 -11.24
CA MET A 130 -6.68 -15.12 -11.59
C MET A 130 -7.49 -14.02 -12.30
N THR A 131 -8.31 -14.43 -13.26
CA THR A 131 -9.33 -13.58 -13.86
C THR A 131 -10.44 -13.25 -12.85
N GLU A 132 -11.19 -12.19 -13.10
CA GLU A 132 -12.33 -11.86 -12.21
C GLU A 132 -13.37 -12.99 -12.18
N PHE A 133 -13.55 -13.70 -13.30
CA PHE A 133 -14.42 -14.87 -13.35
C PHE A 133 -13.89 -16.01 -12.48
N GLU A 134 -12.63 -16.39 -12.63
CA GLU A 134 -11.99 -17.44 -11.80
C GLU A 134 -12.01 -17.09 -10.31
N LYS A 135 -11.84 -15.81 -9.95
CA LYS A 135 -11.95 -15.35 -8.56
C LYS A 135 -13.36 -15.57 -8.01
N VAL A 136 -14.39 -15.24 -8.79
CA VAL A 136 -15.79 -15.43 -8.39
C VAL A 136 -16.08 -16.92 -8.25
N GLU A 137 -15.68 -17.74 -9.22
CA GLU A 137 -15.83 -19.20 -9.19
C GLU A 137 -15.15 -19.80 -7.94
N TYR A 138 -13.87 -19.47 -7.72
CA TYR A 138 -13.13 -19.92 -6.53
C TYR A 138 -13.81 -19.50 -5.23
N THR A 139 -14.31 -18.27 -5.16
CA THR A 139 -14.98 -17.74 -3.97
C THR A 139 -16.28 -18.48 -3.71
N VAL A 140 -17.12 -18.65 -4.74
CA VAL A 140 -18.39 -19.39 -4.63
C VAL A 140 -18.11 -20.82 -4.20
N ASP A 141 -17.19 -21.53 -4.87
CA ASP A 141 -16.85 -22.90 -4.53
C ASP A 141 -16.33 -23.03 -3.10
N TYR A 142 -15.38 -22.18 -2.70
CA TYR A 142 -14.80 -22.21 -1.37
C TYR A 142 -15.85 -22.05 -0.27
N PHE A 143 -16.80 -21.13 -0.44
CA PHE A 143 -17.83 -20.85 0.57
C PHE A 143 -19.05 -21.76 0.50
N THR A 144 -19.18 -22.58 -0.54
CA THR A 144 -20.38 -23.40 -0.76
C THR A 144 -20.12 -24.89 -0.94
N LYS A 145 -18.85 -25.33 -0.93
CA LYS A 145 -18.44 -26.72 -1.15
C LYS A 145 -19.23 -27.73 -0.32
N ASP A 146 -19.45 -27.41 0.96
CA ASP A 146 -20.07 -28.34 1.91
C ASP A 146 -21.58 -28.13 2.06
N ILE A 147 -22.21 -27.33 1.19
CA ILE A 147 -23.64 -27.06 1.22
C ILE A 147 -24.37 -28.03 0.26
N PRO A 148 -25.14 -29.00 0.78
CA PRO A 148 -25.82 -30.00 -0.06
C PRO A 148 -27.16 -29.52 -0.62
N ASP A 149 -27.83 -28.61 0.09
CA ASP A 149 -29.17 -28.10 -0.23
C ASP A 149 -29.10 -26.85 -1.14
N VAL A 150 -29.98 -26.77 -2.14
CA VAL A 150 -30.00 -25.68 -3.13
C VAL A 150 -30.47 -24.37 -2.51
N ARG A 151 -31.44 -24.38 -1.59
CA ARG A 151 -31.91 -23.14 -0.95
C ARG A 151 -30.80 -22.49 -0.15
N THR A 152 -30.14 -23.28 0.69
CA THR A 152 -29.02 -22.81 1.51
C THR A 152 -27.87 -22.31 0.63
N TYR A 153 -27.62 -22.97 -0.50
CA TYR A 153 -26.63 -22.55 -1.49
C TYR A 153 -26.94 -21.17 -2.10
N MET A 154 -28.19 -20.97 -2.55
CA MET A 154 -28.63 -19.68 -3.12
C MET A 154 -28.54 -18.55 -2.09
N MET A 155 -28.94 -18.81 -0.84
CA MET A 155 -28.79 -17.84 0.26
C MET A 155 -27.33 -17.51 0.52
N LYS A 156 -26.42 -18.49 0.39
CA LYS A 156 -24.99 -18.23 0.55
C LYS A 156 -24.41 -17.40 -0.59
N ILE A 157 -24.82 -17.64 -1.84
CA ILE A 157 -24.43 -16.80 -2.98
C ILE A 157 -24.91 -15.36 -2.76
N ARG A 158 -26.13 -15.17 -2.28
CA ARG A 158 -26.65 -13.83 -1.92
C ARG A 158 -25.75 -13.13 -0.91
N GLU A 159 -25.33 -13.83 0.15
CA GLU A 159 -24.39 -13.26 1.12
C GLU A 159 -23.05 -12.87 0.48
N ILE A 160 -22.50 -13.72 -0.40
CA ILE A 160 -21.23 -13.46 -1.10
C ILE A 160 -21.37 -12.22 -2.00
N ARG A 161 -22.49 -12.11 -2.72
CA ARG A 161 -22.80 -10.97 -3.58
C ARG A 161 -22.87 -9.66 -2.78
N ILE A 162 -23.63 -9.65 -1.69
CA ILE A 162 -23.78 -8.46 -0.82
C ILE A 162 -22.42 -8.05 -0.24
N LYS A 163 -21.63 -9.01 0.26
CA LYS A 163 -20.28 -8.74 0.79
C LYS A 163 -19.31 -8.24 -0.27
N SER A 164 -19.49 -8.65 -1.52
CA SER A 164 -18.71 -8.18 -2.67
C SER A 164 -19.19 -6.82 -3.21
N GLY A 165 -20.28 -6.26 -2.66
CA GLY A 165 -20.82 -4.97 -3.11
C GLY A 165 -21.50 -5.01 -4.48
N ILE A 166 -21.97 -6.18 -4.91
CA ILE A 166 -22.63 -6.36 -6.21
C ILE A 166 -24.16 -6.20 -6.02
N GLU A 167 -24.77 -5.24 -6.71
CA GLU A 167 -26.23 -5.03 -6.67
C GLU A 167 -26.97 -6.03 -7.58
N ASP A 168 -28.16 -6.47 -7.15
CA ASP A 168 -29.04 -7.34 -7.93
C ASP A 168 -30.05 -6.45 -8.65
N THR A 169 -29.59 -5.86 -9.75
CA THR A 169 -30.35 -4.86 -10.50
C THR A 169 -31.58 -5.44 -11.21
N ILE A 170 -31.56 -6.74 -11.53
CA ILE A 170 -32.61 -7.43 -12.28
C ILE A 170 -33.58 -8.17 -11.33
N GLY A 171 -33.23 -8.30 -10.04
CA GLY A 171 -34.00 -9.10 -9.09
C GLY A 171 -33.88 -10.60 -9.36
N GLY A 172 -32.76 -11.03 -9.96
CA GLY A 172 -32.53 -12.42 -10.35
C GLY A 172 -32.58 -13.37 -9.16
N GLU A 173 -32.19 -12.91 -7.97
CA GLU A 173 -32.27 -13.75 -6.76
C GLU A 173 -33.70 -14.03 -6.32
N ALA A 174 -34.61 -13.07 -6.48
CA ALA A 174 -36.02 -13.29 -6.18
C ALA A 174 -36.63 -14.29 -7.18
N MET A 175 -36.30 -14.15 -8.47
CA MET A 175 -36.75 -15.07 -9.52
C MET A 175 -36.22 -16.50 -9.29
N MET A 176 -34.94 -16.64 -8.92
CA MET A 176 -34.35 -17.96 -8.62
C MET A 176 -34.99 -18.62 -7.39
N MET A 177 -35.26 -17.84 -6.34
CA MET A 177 -35.94 -18.37 -5.15
C MET A 177 -37.39 -18.76 -5.44
N GLU A 178 -38.11 -17.99 -6.26
CA GLU A 178 -39.47 -18.34 -6.68
C GLU A 178 -39.51 -19.62 -7.54
N ALA A 179 -38.54 -19.78 -8.44
CA ALA A 179 -38.39 -21.01 -9.23
C ALA A 179 -38.10 -22.21 -8.32
N LEU A 180 -37.21 -22.05 -7.35
CA LEU A 180 -36.91 -23.09 -6.37
C LEU A 180 -38.14 -23.46 -5.54
N ASP A 181 -38.93 -22.48 -5.09
CA ASP A 181 -40.16 -22.72 -4.33
C ASP A 181 -41.20 -23.53 -5.13
N LYS A 182 -41.25 -23.36 -6.46
CA LYS A 182 -42.12 -24.17 -7.34
C LYS A 182 -41.64 -25.60 -7.41
N VAL A 183 -40.35 -25.81 -7.69
CA VAL A 183 -39.75 -27.15 -7.78
C VAL A 183 -39.91 -27.91 -6.47
N GLU A 184 -39.62 -27.28 -5.34
CA GLU A 184 -39.73 -27.92 -4.02
C GLU A 184 -41.17 -28.29 -3.63
N LYS A 185 -42.16 -27.49 -4.07
CA LYS A 185 -43.58 -27.85 -3.90
C LYS A 185 -43.96 -29.06 -4.75
N GLU A 186 -43.43 -29.19 -5.95
CA GLU A 186 -43.69 -30.34 -6.83
C GLU A 186 -43.07 -31.62 -6.26
N ILE A 187 -41.81 -31.57 -5.82
CA ILE A 187 -41.11 -32.73 -5.27
C ILE A 187 -41.45 -33.01 -3.79
N ASN A 188 -42.15 -32.10 -3.11
CA ASN A 188 -42.52 -32.15 -1.69
C ASN A 188 -41.34 -32.42 -0.73
N LYS A 189 -40.13 -31.98 -1.10
CA LYS A 189 -38.90 -32.09 -0.30
C LYS A 189 -37.92 -30.97 -0.68
N PRO A 190 -36.93 -30.64 0.17
CA PRO A 190 -35.85 -29.72 -0.21
C PRO A 190 -35.06 -30.25 -1.40
N LEU A 191 -34.71 -29.37 -2.33
CA LEU A 191 -33.93 -29.74 -3.52
C LEU A 191 -32.45 -29.87 -3.16
N LEU A 192 -31.86 -31.03 -3.40
CA LEU A 192 -30.43 -31.28 -3.16
C LEU A 192 -29.62 -31.07 -4.44
N ARG A 193 -28.44 -30.44 -4.31
CA ARG A 193 -27.50 -30.20 -5.42
C ARG A 193 -26.98 -31.48 -6.08
N SER A 194 -27.03 -32.61 -5.36
CA SER A 194 -26.66 -33.93 -5.87
C SER A 194 -27.79 -34.65 -6.61
N ASP A 195 -29.05 -34.22 -6.46
CA ASP A 195 -30.22 -34.86 -7.06
C ASP A 195 -30.43 -34.38 -8.50
N LYS A 196 -29.66 -34.96 -9.43
CA LYS A 196 -29.69 -34.58 -10.86
C LYS A 196 -31.09 -34.59 -11.47
N LYS A 197 -31.95 -35.54 -11.08
CA LYS A 197 -33.30 -35.69 -11.65
C LYS A 197 -34.21 -34.55 -11.20
N SER A 198 -34.19 -34.18 -9.93
CA SER A 198 -34.98 -33.05 -9.43
C SER A 198 -34.40 -31.71 -9.87
N MET A 199 -33.09 -31.62 -10.14
CA MET A 199 -32.46 -30.43 -10.69
C MET A 199 -32.86 -30.12 -12.14
N GLU A 200 -33.33 -31.11 -12.91
CA GLU A 200 -33.85 -30.88 -14.28
C GLU A 200 -35.17 -30.09 -14.31
N LEU A 201 -35.85 -29.95 -13.17
CA LEU A 201 -37.08 -29.18 -13.04
C LEU A 201 -36.84 -27.68 -12.80
N LEU A 202 -35.59 -27.29 -12.52
CA LEU A 202 -35.16 -25.93 -12.21
C LEU A 202 -34.59 -25.22 -13.44
#